data_AF-A0A3N2EW68-F1
#
_entry.id   AF-A0A3N2EW68-F1
#
_cell.length_a   1.000
_cell.length_b   1.000
_cell.length_c   1.000
_cell.angle_alpha   90.00
_cell.angle_beta   90.00
_cell.angle_gamma   90.00
#
_symmetry.space_group_name_H-M   'P 1'
#
loop_
_entity.id
_entity.type
_entity.pdbx_description
1 polymer ?
#
loop_
_entity_poly.entity_id
_entity_poly.type
_entity_poly.pdbx_seq_one_letter_code
_entity_poly.pdbx_strand_id
1 'polypeptide(L)'
;MGQVEVFNASKSDIYVSLNNGSFFTVNAATQVSWQAGQAATPPTFVNNTTATTGQLKLGDNIITAYSSTSGPATAGICTITIPENIPINSIQLYLFWKDATSVAAIVLQDGQPFQAVIITRAITSTLLTAVSAIQYPLENNKMTSPSHPAGSQIKINL
;
A
#
# COMPACT_ATOMS: atom_id res chain seq x y z
N MET A 1 -18.85 6.49 8.50
CA MET A 1 -17.39 6.70 8.58
C MET A 1 -16.73 5.50 7.93
N GLY A 2 -15.79 5.70 7.01
CA GLY A 2 -15.09 4.59 6.37
C GLY A 2 -13.88 4.17 7.21
N GLN A 3 -13.48 2.91 7.09
CA GLN A 3 -12.35 2.35 7.82
C GLN A 3 -11.06 2.60 7.04
N VAL A 4 -9.99 3.02 7.73
CA VAL A 4 -8.65 3.06 7.16
C VAL A 4 -7.79 2.03 7.85
N GLU A 5 -7.18 1.17 7.07
CA GLU A 5 -6.18 0.23 7.56
C GLU A 5 -4.82 0.59 6.96
N VAL A 6 -3.80 0.65 7.81
CA VAL A 6 -2.43 0.91 7.37
C VAL A 6 -1.59 -0.31 7.72
N PHE A 7 -0.97 -0.87 6.70
CA PHE A 7 -0.18 -2.10 6.75
C PHE A 7 1.28 -1.78 6.46
N ASN A 8 2.19 -2.46 7.14
CA ASN A 8 3.62 -2.37 6.94
C ASN A 8 4.19 -3.76 6.62
N ALA A 9 4.71 -3.91 5.41
CA ALA A 9 5.34 -5.14 4.93
C ALA A 9 6.84 -5.23 5.27
N SER A 10 7.35 -4.31 6.06
CA SER A 10 8.79 -4.11 6.30
C SER A 10 9.24 -4.75 7.60
N LYS A 11 10.55 -4.99 7.73
CA LYS A 11 11.16 -5.61 8.93
C LYS A 11 11.26 -4.68 10.14
N SER A 12 11.07 -3.39 9.94
CA SER A 12 11.14 -2.37 10.99
C SER A 12 9.82 -1.62 11.08
N ASP A 13 9.50 -1.12 12.27
CA ASP A 13 8.36 -0.24 12.47
C ASP A 13 8.50 1.04 11.63
N ILE A 14 7.36 1.54 11.16
CA ILE A 14 7.27 2.80 10.43
C ILE A 14 6.41 3.75 11.25
N TYR A 15 6.88 4.97 11.43
CA TYR A 15 6.09 6.07 11.97
C TYR A 15 5.43 6.82 10.82
N VAL A 16 4.11 7.00 10.90
CA VAL A 16 3.29 7.63 9.87
C VAL A 16 2.49 8.79 10.46
N SER A 17 2.41 9.90 9.74
CA SER A 17 1.51 11.01 10.00
C SER A 17 0.66 11.26 8.76
N LEU A 18 -0.62 11.54 8.96
CA LEU A 18 -1.59 11.84 7.91
C LEU A 18 -2.08 13.27 8.08
N ASN A 19 -2.09 14.05 6.99
CA ASN A 19 -2.56 15.43 6.96
C ASN A 19 -2.02 16.27 8.13
N ASN A 20 -0.71 16.17 8.39
CA ASN A 20 0.02 16.86 9.47
C ASN A 20 -0.49 16.56 10.89
N GLY A 21 -1.14 15.41 11.10
CA GLY A 21 -1.52 14.93 12.41
C GLY A 21 -0.35 14.37 13.23
N SER A 22 -0.65 13.86 14.42
CA SER A 22 0.32 13.15 15.25
C SER A 22 0.84 11.89 14.54
N PHE A 23 2.11 11.56 14.77
CA PHE A 23 2.66 10.29 14.30
C PHE A 23 2.07 9.13 15.08
N PHE A 24 1.75 8.06 14.36
CA PHE A 24 1.41 6.76 14.93
C PHE A 24 2.34 5.68 14.36
N THR A 25 2.49 4.60 15.12
CA THR A 25 3.33 3.47 14.73
C THR A 25 2.54 2.47 13.90
N VAL A 26 3.14 2.03 12.81
CA VAL A 26 2.73 0.87 12.02
C VAL A 26 3.78 -0.21 12.24
N ASN A 27 3.40 -1.25 12.99
CA ASN A 27 4.33 -2.29 13.44
C ASN A 27 4.98 -3.01 12.26
N ALA A 28 6.19 -3.52 12.44
CA ALA A 28 6.87 -4.36 11.47
C ALA A 28 6.05 -5.61 11.10
N ALA A 29 6.31 -6.15 9.92
CA ALA A 29 5.81 -7.44 9.50
C ALA A 29 6.37 -8.56 10.40
N THR A 30 5.53 -9.56 10.68
CA THR A 30 5.92 -10.72 11.51
C THR A 30 6.87 -11.60 10.71
N GLN A 31 8.13 -11.73 11.13
CA GLN A 31 9.19 -12.36 10.33
C GLN A 31 8.95 -13.84 9.97
N VAL A 32 8.19 -14.57 10.80
CA VAL A 32 7.94 -16.01 10.57
C VAL A 32 6.86 -16.25 9.52
N SER A 33 5.79 -15.45 9.53
CA SER A 33 4.64 -15.59 8.63
C SER A 33 4.63 -14.59 7.48
N TRP A 34 5.53 -13.59 7.51
CA TRP A 34 5.51 -12.40 6.66
C TRP A 34 4.16 -11.68 6.61
N GLN A 35 3.35 -11.87 7.65
CA GLN A 35 2.11 -11.11 7.80
C GLN A 35 2.46 -9.65 8.02
N ALA A 36 1.90 -8.76 7.20
CA ALA A 36 2.09 -7.32 7.34
C ALA A 36 1.64 -6.86 8.73
N GLY A 37 2.47 -6.04 9.37
CA GLY A 37 2.08 -5.40 10.62
C GLY A 37 1.02 -4.34 10.36
N GLN A 38 0.25 -3.99 11.38
CA GLN A 38 -0.82 -3.00 11.30
C GLN A 38 -0.55 -1.80 12.19
N ALA A 39 -1.21 -0.68 11.90
CA ALA A 39 -1.26 0.45 12.81
C ALA A 39 -1.90 0.03 14.14
N ALA A 40 -1.27 0.41 15.26
CA ALA A 40 -1.80 0.10 16.59
C ALA A 40 -3.19 0.72 16.83
N THR A 41 -3.40 1.92 16.31
CA THR A 41 -4.71 2.58 16.24
C THR A 41 -4.97 2.95 14.79
N PRO A 42 -6.00 2.36 14.15
CA PRO A 42 -6.35 2.70 12.78
C PRO A 42 -6.71 4.20 12.65
N PRO A 43 -6.20 4.91 11.64
CA PRO A 43 -6.59 6.28 11.40
C PRO A 43 -8.04 6.38 10.91
N THR A 44 -8.61 7.58 10.97
CA THR A 44 -9.99 7.81 10.54
C THR A 44 -10.03 8.33 9.10
N PHE A 45 -11.00 7.83 8.32
CA PHE A 45 -11.37 8.44 7.04
C PHE A 45 -12.73 9.14 7.15
N VAL A 46 -12.73 10.39 6.68
CA VAL A 46 -13.92 11.22 6.53
C VAL A 46 -14.32 11.23 5.07
N ASN A 47 -15.52 10.74 4.77
CA ASN A 47 -16.08 10.74 3.43
C ASN A 47 -16.60 12.14 3.05
N ASN A 48 -15.70 13.13 3.01
CA ASN A 48 -15.94 14.54 2.71
C ASN A 48 -14.62 15.16 2.19
N THR A 49 -14.67 16.29 1.49
CA THR A 49 -13.50 17.05 1.01
C THR A 49 -12.82 17.88 2.12
N THR A 50 -13.42 17.89 3.32
CA THR A 50 -12.91 18.54 4.53
C THR A 50 -12.78 17.54 5.67
N ALA A 51 -11.66 17.59 6.38
CA ALA A 51 -11.40 16.77 7.57
C ALA A 51 -10.44 17.51 8.52
N THR A 52 -10.36 17.07 9.78
CA THR A 52 -9.38 17.59 10.73
C THR A 52 -7.99 16.97 10.51
N THR A 53 -6.97 17.58 11.12
CA THR A 53 -5.60 17.06 11.08
C THR A 53 -5.55 15.63 11.62
N GLY A 54 -4.75 14.76 10.99
CA GLY A 54 -4.69 13.33 11.35
C GLY A 54 -5.73 12.43 10.69
N GLN A 55 -6.69 12.98 9.94
CA GLN A 55 -7.72 12.21 9.26
C GLN A 55 -7.53 12.23 7.74
N LEU A 56 -7.81 11.11 7.06
CA LEU A 56 -7.91 11.10 5.60
C LEU A 56 -9.26 11.67 5.15
N LYS A 57 -9.26 12.26 3.95
CA LYS A 57 -10.40 12.90 3.33
C LYS A 57 -10.47 12.60 1.83
N LEU A 58 -11.60 12.91 1.20
CA LEU A 58 -11.67 12.96 -0.27
C LEU A 58 -10.75 14.07 -0.80
N GLY A 59 -10.18 13.84 -1.98
CA GLY A 59 -9.17 14.69 -2.61
C GLY A 59 -7.76 14.42 -2.08
N ASP A 60 -6.93 15.46 -2.07
CA ASP A 60 -5.51 15.33 -1.72
C ASP A 60 -5.28 15.18 -0.21
N ASN A 61 -4.39 14.24 0.13
CA ASN A 61 -3.95 13.96 1.49
C ASN A 61 -2.43 13.82 1.54
N ILE A 62 -1.83 14.42 2.56
CA ILE A 62 -0.39 14.38 2.80
C ILE A 62 -0.08 13.19 3.71
N ILE A 63 0.87 12.36 3.30
CA ILE A 63 1.45 11.29 4.11
C ILE A 63 2.90 11.63 4.39
N THR A 64 3.27 11.65 5.66
CA THR A 64 4.65 11.79 6.11
C THR A 64 5.06 10.50 6.82
N ALA A 65 6.18 9.91 6.44
CA ALA A 65 6.63 8.67 7.05
C ALA A 65 8.16 8.62 7.26
N TYR A 66 8.58 7.95 8.33
CA TYR A 66 9.99 7.60 8.58
C TYR A 66 10.10 6.24 9.27
N SER A 67 11.24 5.56 9.13
CA SER A 67 11.49 4.30 9.84
C SER A 67 11.94 4.54 11.26
N SER A 68 11.58 3.65 12.17
CA SER A 68 12.07 3.65 13.54
C SER A 68 13.60 3.62 13.67
N THR A 69 14.30 3.12 12.64
CA THR A 69 15.77 3.05 12.64
C THR A 69 16.45 4.32 12.10
N SER A 70 15.74 5.18 11.38
CA SER A 70 16.31 6.37 10.72
C SER A 70 15.86 7.70 11.33
N GLY A 71 14.70 7.72 11.98
CA GLY A 71 14.19 8.87 12.73
C GLY A 71 13.61 10.00 11.86
N PRO A 72 12.97 11.00 12.49
CA PRO A 72 12.14 12.00 11.81
C PRO A 72 12.92 12.93 10.87
N ALA A 73 14.24 13.12 11.08
CA ALA A 73 15.06 13.92 10.18
C ALA A 73 15.13 13.35 8.75
N THR A 74 14.86 12.04 8.61
CA THR A 74 14.85 11.32 7.33
C THR A 74 13.44 11.16 6.73
N ALA A 75 12.42 11.78 7.33
CA ALA A 75 11.04 11.60 6.90
C ALA A 75 10.83 11.99 5.44
N GLY A 76 10.17 11.10 4.71
CA GLY A 76 9.66 11.37 3.38
C GLY A 76 8.22 11.88 3.44
N ILE A 77 7.81 12.58 2.39
CA ILE A 77 6.46 13.14 2.26
C ILE A 77 5.94 12.78 0.87
N CYS A 78 4.67 12.36 0.78
CA CYS A 78 3.96 12.26 -0.48
C CYS A 78 2.53 12.79 -0.36
N THR A 79 1.90 13.00 -1.51
CA THR A 79 0.47 13.25 -1.60
C THR A 79 -0.21 12.02 -2.21
N ILE A 80 -1.25 11.52 -1.56
CA ILE A 80 -2.22 10.58 -2.15
C ILE A 80 -3.51 11.34 -2.47
N THR A 81 -4.24 10.91 -3.49
CA THR A 81 -5.48 11.55 -3.94
C THR A 81 -6.58 10.52 -3.89
N ILE A 82 -7.51 10.69 -2.96
CA ILE A 82 -8.68 9.81 -2.83
C ILE A 82 -9.78 10.36 -3.75
N PRO A 83 -10.30 9.57 -4.70
CA PRO A 83 -11.28 10.05 -5.65
C PRO A 83 -12.56 10.60 -5.00
N GLU A 84 -13.05 11.74 -5.48
CA GLU A 84 -14.26 12.39 -4.92
C GLU A 84 -15.57 11.87 -5.53
N ASN A 85 -15.48 11.19 -6.68
CA ASN A 85 -16.62 10.81 -7.51
C ASN A 85 -17.10 9.37 -7.29
N ILE A 86 -16.40 8.58 -6.48
CA ILE A 86 -16.78 7.20 -6.15
C ILE A 86 -17.02 7.07 -4.65
N PRO A 87 -18.06 6.34 -4.22
CA PRO A 87 -18.25 6.03 -2.80
C PRO A 87 -17.07 5.22 -2.27
N ILE A 88 -16.42 5.72 -1.22
CA ILE A 88 -15.32 5.03 -0.53
C ILE A 88 -15.84 4.43 0.79
N ASN A 89 -15.81 3.10 0.89
CA ASN A 89 -16.23 2.38 2.10
C ASN A 89 -15.04 2.02 3.00
N SER A 90 -13.94 1.61 2.38
CA SER A 90 -12.70 1.25 3.05
C SER A 90 -11.49 1.79 2.28
N ILE A 91 -10.43 2.11 3.01
CA ILE A 91 -9.12 2.46 2.45
C ILE A 91 -8.08 1.57 3.11
N GLN A 92 -7.26 0.91 2.31
CA GLN A 92 -6.11 0.16 2.80
C GLN A 92 -4.84 0.76 2.23
N LEU A 93 -3.87 1.06 3.09
CA LEU A 93 -2.58 1.62 2.72
C LEU A 93 -1.49 0.61 3.05
N TYR A 94 -0.83 0.06 2.03
CA TYR A 94 0.28 -0.88 2.21
C TYR A 94 1.61 -0.17 2.02
N LEU A 95 2.45 -0.20 3.04
CA LEU A 95 3.77 0.43 3.08
C LEU A 95 4.86 -0.62 2.87
N PHE A 96 5.73 -0.36 1.89
CA PHE A 96 6.88 -1.18 1.54
C PHE A 96 8.15 -0.34 1.69
N TRP A 97 8.87 -0.55 2.78
CA TRP A 97 10.10 0.18 3.05
C TRP A 97 11.24 -0.35 2.17
N LYS A 98 11.83 0.54 1.35
CA LYS A 98 12.96 0.20 0.49
C LYS A 98 14.29 0.55 1.18
N ASP A 99 14.43 1.79 1.62
CA ASP A 99 15.65 2.34 2.23
C ASP A 99 15.31 3.49 3.19
N ALA A 100 16.32 4.03 3.89
CA ALA A 100 16.16 5.09 4.88
C ALA A 100 15.43 6.36 4.39
N THR A 101 15.28 6.53 3.07
CA THR A 101 14.70 7.73 2.46
C THR A 101 13.50 7.45 1.56
N SER A 102 13.13 6.18 1.34
CA SER A 102 12.15 5.79 0.33
C SER A 102 11.21 4.68 0.83
N VAL A 103 9.91 4.96 0.77
CA VAL A 103 8.82 4.00 1.04
C VAL A 103 7.91 3.96 -0.18
N ALA A 104 7.62 2.78 -0.71
CA ALA A 104 6.51 2.66 -1.64
C ALA A 104 5.21 2.48 -0.86
N ALA A 105 4.14 3.14 -1.30
CA ALA A 105 2.82 2.99 -0.73
C ALA A 105 1.82 2.64 -1.82
N ILE A 106 0.99 1.63 -1.59
CA ILE A 106 -0.12 1.25 -2.46
C ILE A 106 -1.42 1.51 -1.72
N VAL A 107 -2.33 2.24 -2.34
CA VAL A 107 -3.64 2.61 -1.81
C VAL A 107 -4.71 1.77 -2.51
N LEU A 108 -5.50 1.06 -1.71
CA LEU A 108 -6.56 0.17 -2.16
C LEU A 108 -7.89 0.63 -1.59
N GLN A 109 -8.95 0.35 -2.34
CA GLN A 109 -10.33 0.40 -1.89
C GLN A 109 -10.92 -0.99 -2.03
N ASP A 110 -11.49 -1.53 -0.95
CA ASP A 110 -12.14 -2.86 -0.95
C ASP A 110 -11.25 -3.97 -1.58
N GLY A 111 -9.93 -3.90 -1.31
CA GLY A 111 -8.93 -4.82 -1.84
C GLY A 111 -8.48 -4.56 -3.29
N GLN A 112 -9.00 -3.54 -3.97
CA GLN A 112 -8.60 -3.16 -5.32
C GLN A 112 -7.66 -1.94 -5.30
N PRO A 113 -6.44 -2.02 -5.87
CA PRO A 113 -5.52 -0.90 -5.93
C PRO A 113 -6.03 0.19 -6.88
N PHE A 114 -5.98 1.44 -6.43
CA PHE A 114 -6.35 2.59 -7.26
C PHE A 114 -5.25 3.65 -7.35
N GLN A 115 -4.26 3.62 -6.46
CA GLN A 115 -3.11 4.51 -6.50
C GLN A 115 -1.87 3.82 -5.92
N ALA A 116 -0.70 4.16 -6.46
CA ALA A 116 0.58 3.82 -5.85
C ALA A 116 1.50 5.04 -5.91
N VAL A 117 2.24 5.29 -4.84
CA VAL A 117 3.09 6.48 -4.65
C VAL A 117 4.41 6.08 -4.02
N ILE A 118 5.42 6.94 -4.16
CA ILE A 118 6.68 6.81 -3.44
C ILE A 118 6.80 7.97 -2.46
N ILE A 119 6.94 7.63 -1.18
CA ILE A 119 7.23 8.56 -0.09
C ILE A 119 8.74 8.74 -0.04
N THR A 120 9.20 9.92 -0.47
CA THR A 120 10.61 10.31 -0.47
C THR A 120 10.82 11.66 0.19
N ARG A 121 12.05 11.98 0.61
CA ARG A 121 12.39 13.33 1.13
C ARG A 121 12.16 14.43 0.09
N ALA A 122 12.37 14.13 -1.19
CA ALA A 122 11.94 14.98 -2.29
C ALA A 122 10.48 14.65 -2.63
N ILE A 123 9.62 15.66 -2.77
CA ILE A 123 8.21 15.43 -3.08
C ILE A 123 8.11 14.90 -4.51
N THR A 124 7.76 13.62 -4.68
CA THR A 124 7.58 13.00 -6.00
C THR A 124 6.21 12.33 -6.04
N SER A 125 5.21 12.98 -6.62
CA SER A 125 3.91 12.36 -6.87
C SER A 125 3.94 11.70 -8.24
N THR A 126 4.12 10.38 -8.31
CA THR A 126 3.88 9.59 -9.51
C THR A 126 2.53 8.90 -9.40
N LEU A 127 1.56 9.31 -10.23
CA LEU A 127 0.30 8.59 -10.37
C LEU A 127 0.54 7.38 -11.29
N LEU A 128 0.39 6.17 -10.76
CA LEU A 128 0.27 4.98 -11.57
C LEU A 128 -1.20 4.83 -11.99
N THR A 129 -1.49 5.00 -13.29
CA THR A 129 -2.81 4.68 -13.83
C THR A 129 -3.00 3.17 -13.71
N ALA A 130 -3.95 2.74 -12.88
CA ALA A 130 -4.31 1.32 -12.78
C ALA A 130 -4.71 0.82 -14.17
N VAL A 131 -4.02 -0.20 -14.66
CA VAL A 131 -4.43 -0.91 -15.87
C VAL A 131 -5.53 -1.88 -15.43
N SER A 132 -6.67 -1.86 -16.12
CA SER A 132 -7.76 -2.81 -15.87
C SER A 132 -7.21 -4.24 -15.81
N ALA A 133 -7.64 -5.02 -14.81
CA ALA A 133 -7.26 -6.42 -14.72
C ALA A 133 -7.51 -7.11 -16.07
N ILE A 134 -6.49 -7.80 -16.60
CA ILE A 134 -6.65 -8.64 -17.77
C ILE A 134 -7.73 -9.67 -17.42
N GLN A 135 -8.87 -9.64 -18.11
CA GLN A 135 -9.80 -10.76 -18.07
C GLN A 135 -9.04 -11.97 -18.60
N TYR A 136 -8.69 -12.91 -17.72
CA TYR A 136 -8.32 -14.24 -18.17
C TYR A 136 -9.49 -14.76 -19.00
N PRO A 137 -9.28 -15.21 -20.25
CA PRO A 137 -10.35 -15.85 -20.99
C PRO A 137 -10.83 -17.02 -20.14
N LEU A 138 -12.16 -17.14 -19.99
CA LEU A 138 -12.79 -18.31 -19.41
C LEU A 138 -12.30 -19.53 -20.21
N GLU A 139 -11.36 -20.29 -19.65
CA GLU A 139 -10.98 -21.58 -20.21
C GLU A 139 -12.23 -22.46 -20.18
N ASN A 140 -12.79 -22.69 -21.36
CA ASN A 140 -13.80 -23.71 -21.58
C ASN A 140 -13.16 -25.05 -21.16
N ASN A 141 -13.57 -25.58 -20.01
CA ASN A 141 -13.26 -26.93 -19.56
C ASN A 141 -13.83 -27.97 -20.55
N LYS A 142 -13.11 -28.20 -21.64
CA LYS A 142 -13.14 -29.47 -22.39
C LYS A 142 -11.76 -30.07 -22.28
N MET A 143 -11.56 -30.91 -21.25
CA MET A 143 -10.46 -31.87 -21.22
C MET A 143 -10.59 -32.78 -22.44
N THR A 144 -9.74 -32.56 -23.43
CA THR A 144 -9.30 -33.62 -24.35
C THR A 144 -7.83 -33.85 -24.05
N SER A 145 -7.51 -34.97 -23.39
CA SER A 145 -6.15 -35.37 -23.06
C SER A 145 -5.27 -35.47 -24.31
N PRO A 146 -4.14 -34.74 -24.38
CA PRO A 146 -3.06 -35.06 -25.29
C PRO A 146 -2.04 -35.95 -24.56
N SER A 147 -1.71 -37.06 -25.19
CA SER A 147 -0.66 -38.01 -24.86
C SER A 147 0.67 -37.33 -24.50
N HIS A 148 1.33 -37.82 -23.44
CA HIS A 148 2.72 -37.52 -23.10
C HIS A 148 3.69 -37.78 -24.28
N PRO A 149 4.70 -36.91 -24.43
CA PRO A 149 6.06 -37.38 -24.63
C PRO A 149 7.02 -36.88 -23.55
N ALA A 150 7.95 -37.77 -23.23
CA ALA A 150 9.10 -37.77 -22.33
C ALA A 150 9.65 -36.41 -21.82
N GLY A 151 9.94 -36.41 -20.52
CA GLY A 151 10.38 -35.26 -19.74
C GLY A 151 11.69 -34.59 -20.16
N SER A 152 11.76 -33.30 -19.85
CA SER A 152 13.00 -32.52 -19.84
C SER A 152 13.27 -32.09 -18.40
N GLN A 153 14.34 -32.64 -17.82
CA GLN A 153 14.81 -32.27 -16.49
C GLN A 153 15.44 -30.87 -16.54
N ILE A 154 14.95 -29.94 -15.72
CA ILE A 154 15.60 -28.64 -15.52
C ILE A 154 16.81 -28.88 -14.60
N LYS A 155 18.01 -28.80 -15.15
CA LYS A 155 19.27 -28.76 -14.37
C LYS A 155 19.45 -27.37 -13.77
N ILE A 156 19.53 -27.29 -12.44
CA ILE A 156 20.05 -26.13 -11.72
C ILE A 156 21.50 -26.47 -11.38
N ASN A 157 22.46 -25.73 -11.94
CA ASN A 157 23.86 -25.84 -11.53
C ASN A 157 24.05 -25.05 -10.23
N LEU A 158 24.47 -25.76 -9.18
CA LEU A 158 25.13 -25.20 -8.00
C LEU A 158 26.64 -25.42 -8.13
#